data_AF-A0A1H4F3G7-F1
#
_entry.id   AF-A0A1H4F3G7-F1
#
_cell.length_a   1.000
_cell.length_b   1.000
_cell.length_c   1.000
_cell.angle_alpha   90.00
_cell.angle_beta   90.00
_cell.angle_gamma   90.00
#
_symmetry.space_group_name_H-M   'P 1'
#
loop_
_entity.id
_entity.type
_entity.pdbx_description
1 polymer ?
#
loop_
_entity_poly.entity_id
_entity_poly.type
_entity_poly.pdbx_seq_one_letter_code
_entity_poly.pdbx_strand_id
1 'polypeptide(L)'
;MRAPFNNQFFQDQFNDDFIESIDPIDIERKKEIAGIMLQDLMNRQSGNVVAPDTTGVGFYFLMNFITPEMSCDFALIEQDFLKNCRSKLDEFRQAGWYGDKSFRTNKPNDALQNCVLRLIYNGAKLGDEYCLELIKNLYKVYHKREYNRLKRFQTINSDEILSLSEDDISGNLYATAGRIVSMCQFLGIELHENSSFIYKLLNNGREEFLAEEDEDTDFEYFDDELFNDCSDKVNEWLNELAKKNIPHRKKIKKYLETSDFIGMCMRQHGYVEDYPNLCLENDMGLRMQMIRTLAMLKTWKPDKDFTFEEVQFYTNIYELSAALTDVADCLDYEVGYLIGDEIDEIDIKEALFNPANMTVNVRNRKPEKKPVTNVAPVSKGDVTADDYLAEIAELRKKLNEKEQENKYLREMYRSAKHSSEETEGLVKKYEAERDELIALREYAYNSEHKDDDIEEARLPDMEKAIADKKIVIIGGHVNWQNKLKKLFPEWLFVATDAYKTVNSGMLEDKDKVYFYTDYISHISYKKFIAIVREKNIPFGYIGSINIGSVVAQIYGDIER
;
A
#
# COMPACT_ATOMS: atom_id res chain seq x y z
N MET A 1 -58.62 -47.75 -26.64
CA MET A 1 -59.55 -46.61 -26.44
C MET A 1 -59.01 -45.76 -25.31
N ARG A 2 -58.67 -44.50 -25.59
CA ARG A 2 -58.29 -43.50 -24.59
C ARG A 2 -59.54 -43.08 -23.82
N ALA A 3 -59.45 -43.05 -22.49
CA ALA A 3 -60.40 -42.33 -21.65
C ALA A 3 -60.08 -40.83 -21.74
N PRO A 4 -61.07 -39.96 -22.00
CA PRO A 4 -60.86 -38.52 -22.04
C PRO A 4 -61.13 -37.90 -20.66
N PHE A 5 -60.46 -36.78 -20.42
CA PHE A 5 -60.61 -35.83 -19.30
C PHE A 5 -59.80 -36.12 -18.04
N ASN A 6 -58.53 -35.69 -18.20
CA ASN A 6 -57.57 -35.27 -17.20
C ASN A 6 -58.18 -34.15 -16.33
N ASN A 7 -58.32 -34.36 -15.02
CA ASN A 7 -58.78 -33.32 -14.09
C ASN A 7 -57.54 -32.62 -13.49
N GLN A 8 -56.83 -31.88 -14.34
CA GLN A 8 -55.70 -31.01 -13.98
C GLN A 8 -56.13 -29.72 -13.24
N PHE A 9 -57.42 -29.54 -12.94
CA PHE A 9 -57.94 -28.29 -12.39
C PHE A 9 -57.87 -28.17 -10.85
N PHE A 10 -57.53 -29.26 -10.14
CA PHE A 10 -57.53 -29.29 -8.66
C PHE A 10 -56.17 -29.64 -8.03
N GLN A 11 -55.11 -29.84 -8.82
CA GLN A 11 -53.74 -29.98 -8.29
C GLN A 11 -52.93 -28.68 -8.35
N ASP A 12 -53.37 -27.67 -9.12
CA ASP A 12 -52.64 -26.40 -9.30
C ASP A 12 -53.08 -25.27 -8.34
N GLN A 13 -53.76 -25.58 -7.23
CA GLN A 13 -54.12 -24.56 -6.21
C GLN A 13 -53.29 -24.59 -4.92
N PHE A 14 -52.31 -25.49 -4.85
CA PHE A 14 -51.22 -25.43 -3.87
C PHE A 14 -49.91 -25.74 -4.59
N ASN A 15 -49.65 -25.04 -5.70
CA ASN A 15 -48.29 -24.95 -6.20
C ASN A 15 -47.51 -24.04 -5.25
N ASP A 16 -46.44 -24.57 -4.68
CA ASP A 16 -45.39 -23.91 -3.90
C ASP A 16 -44.63 -22.81 -4.70
N ASP A 17 -45.25 -22.21 -5.72
CA ASP A 17 -44.68 -21.17 -6.58
C ASP A 17 -44.52 -19.81 -5.86
N PHE A 18 -44.99 -19.68 -4.61
CA PHE A 18 -44.74 -18.49 -3.79
C PHE A 18 -43.39 -18.52 -3.07
N ILE A 19 -42.75 -19.70 -2.97
CA ILE A 19 -41.49 -19.88 -2.23
C ILE A 19 -40.28 -19.94 -3.16
N GLU A 20 -40.44 -20.30 -4.45
CA GLU A 20 -39.32 -20.42 -5.40
C GLU A 20 -38.81 -19.11 -6.02
N SER A 21 -39.36 -17.95 -5.65
CA SER A 21 -38.92 -16.63 -6.16
C SER A 21 -38.23 -15.73 -5.14
N ILE A 22 -37.97 -16.23 -3.92
CA ILE A 22 -37.34 -15.41 -2.88
C ILE A 22 -35.83 -15.61 -2.95
N ASP A 23 -35.12 -14.56 -3.35
CA ASP A 23 -33.66 -14.50 -3.35
C ASP A 23 -33.13 -14.82 -1.93
N PRO A 24 -32.30 -15.87 -1.75
CA PRO A 24 -31.72 -16.20 -0.45
C PRO A 24 -31.01 -15.02 0.22
N ILE A 25 -30.39 -14.13 -0.57
CA ILE A 25 -29.72 -12.92 -0.08
C ILE A 25 -30.75 -11.92 0.48
N ASP A 26 -31.91 -11.78 -0.17
CA ASP A 26 -33.00 -10.93 0.30
C ASP A 26 -33.61 -11.46 1.61
N ILE A 27 -33.72 -12.79 1.76
CA ILE A 27 -34.16 -13.41 3.03
C ILE A 27 -33.18 -13.11 4.17
N GLU A 28 -31.88 -13.27 3.91
CA GLU A 28 -30.84 -13.04 4.91
C GLU A 28 -30.82 -11.59 5.36
N ARG A 29 -30.88 -10.65 4.40
CA ARG A 29 -30.98 -9.22 4.68
C ARG A 29 -32.24 -8.85 5.48
N LYS A 30 -33.40 -9.41 5.14
CA LYS A 30 -34.64 -9.21 5.90
C LYS A 30 -34.55 -9.75 7.32
N LYS A 31 -33.87 -10.88 7.53
CA LYS A 31 -33.61 -11.43 8.88
C LYS A 31 -32.70 -10.52 9.69
N GLU A 32 -31.65 -9.98 9.07
CA GLU A 32 -30.74 -9.04 9.70
C GLU A 32 -31.47 -7.77 10.18
N ILE A 33 -32.23 -7.13 9.27
CA ILE A 33 -33.03 -5.93 9.58
C ILE A 33 -34.02 -6.23 10.72
N ALA A 34 -34.72 -7.36 10.66
CA ALA A 34 -35.65 -7.77 11.71
C ALA A 34 -34.94 -7.99 13.06
N GLY A 35 -33.75 -8.58 13.06
CA GLY A 35 -32.91 -8.77 14.25
C GLY A 35 -32.48 -7.44 14.88
N ILE A 36 -32.03 -6.49 14.06
CA ILE A 36 -31.62 -5.15 14.50
C ILE A 36 -32.83 -4.39 15.07
N MET A 37 -33.98 -4.44 14.39
CA MET A 37 -35.22 -3.81 14.83
C MET A 37 -35.73 -4.38 16.16
N LEU A 38 -35.68 -5.71 16.34
CA LEU A 38 -36.08 -6.36 17.59
C LEU A 38 -35.15 -5.96 18.74
N GLN A 39 -33.83 -5.93 18.50
CA GLN A 39 -32.86 -5.52 19.50
C GLN A 39 -33.05 -4.07 19.94
N ASP A 40 -33.31 -3.16 19.00
CA ASP A 40 -33.62 -1.77 19.32
C ASP A 40 -34.92 -1.64 20.14
N LEU A 41 -35.97 -2.37 19.75
CA LEU A 41 -37.23 -2.40 20.48
C LEU A 41 -37.04 -2.87 21.93
N MET A 42 -36.26 -3.94 22.13
CA MET A 42 -35.94 -4.48 23.47
C MET A 42 -35.14 -3.48 24.31
N ASN A 43 -34.17 -2.79 23.70
CA ASN A 43 -33.38 -1.76 24.39
C ASN A 43 -34.25 -0.60 24.86
N ARG A 44 -35.17 -0.12 24.00
CA ARG A 44 -36.13 0.94 24.34
C ARG A 44 -37.08 0.51 25.46
N GLN A 45 -37.64 -0.70 25.39
CA GLN A 45 -38.50 -1.24 26.45
C GLN A 45 -37.78 -1.38 27.80
N SER A 46 -36.47 -1.59 27.78
CA SER A 46 -35.63 -1.72 28.97
C SER A 46 -35.16 -0.36 29.51
N GLY A 47 -35.51 0.76 28.88
CA GLY A 47 -35.07 2.11 29.27
C GLY A 47 -33.63 2.44 28.87
N ASN A 48 -32.96 1.60 28.09
CA ASN A 48 -31.59 1.80 27.62
C ASN A 48 -31.56 2.62 26.33
N VAL A 49 -32.06 3.85 26.37
CA VAL A 49 -32.11 4.74 25.20
C VAL A 49 -30.88 5.62 25.18
N VAL A 50 -29.98 5.38 24.22
CA VAL A 50 -28.80 6.22 23.95
C VAL A 50 -29.04 6.95 22.63
N ALA A 51 -28.59 8.20 22.52
CA ALA A 51 -28.64 8.94 21.27
C ALA A 51 -27.96 8.10 20.15
N PRO A 52 -28.57 7.90 18.99
CA PRO A 52 -27.99 7.05 17.96
C PRO A 52 -26.71 7.65 17.39
N ASP A 53 -25.79 6.79 16.95
CA ASP A 53 -24.62 7.22 16.17
C ASP A 53 -25.04 7.50 14.72
N THR A 54 -24.69 8.68 14.22
CA THR A 54 -25.10 9.19 12.90
C THR A 54 -24.05 9.00 11.81
N THR A 55 -22.93 8.34 12.12
CA THR A 55 -21.78 8.24 11.21
C THR A 55 -22.13 7.47 9.93
N GLY A 56 -22.80 6.32 10.04
CA GLY A 56 -23.29 5.54 8.89
C GLY A 56 -24.30 6.29 8.03
N VAL A 57 -25.13 7.15 8.63
CA VAL A 57 -26.02 8.06 7.88
C VAL A 57 -25.22 9.03 7.02
N GLY A 58 -24.18 9.63 7.57
CA GLY A 58 -23.28 10.53 6.83
C GLY A 58 -22.53 9.79 5.72
N PHE A 59 -22.03 8.58 6.00
CA PHE A 59 -21.35 7.73 5.04
C PHE A 59 -22.22 7.45 3.80
N TYR A 60 -23.41 6.91 4.01
CA TYR A 60 -24.31 6.57 2.90
C TYR A 60 -24.92 7.78 2.19
N PHE A 61 -25.07 8.91 2.89
CA PHE A 61 -25.40 10.18 2.25
C PHE A 61 -24.32 10.55 1.22
N LEU A 62 -23.04 10.58 1.64
CA LEU A 62 -21.95 10.97 0.75
C LEU A 62 -21.80 10.00 -0.44
N MET A 63 -21.97 8.70 -0.21
CA MET A 63 -21.83 7.67 -1.25
C MET A 63 -22.75 7.86 -2.48
N ASN A 64 -23.96 8.39 -2.30
CA ASN A 64 -25.00 8.40 -3.34
C ASN A 64 -25.85 9.69 -3.39
N PHE A 65 -25.34 10.81 -2.89
CA PHE A 65 -26.03 12.10 -3.04
C PHE A 65 -25.71 12.78 -4.38
N ILE A 66 -24.52 12.57 -4.93
CA ILE A 66 -24.13 13.17 -6.22
C ILE A 66 -24.77 12.36 -7.36
N THR A 67 -25.74 12.95 -8.06
CA THR A 67 -26.33 12.35 -9.25
C THR A 67 -25.44 12.61 -10.48
N PRO A 68 -25.60 11.85 -11.59
CA PRO A 68 -24.88 12.13 -12.82
C PRO A 68 -25.06 13.56 -13.34
N GLU A 69 -26.27 14.12 -13.23
CA GLU A 69 -26.55 15.50 -13.60
C GLU A 69 -25.87 16.51 -12.66
N MET A 70 -25.86 16.22 -11.36
CA MET A 70 -25.15 17.06 -10.38
C MET A 70 -23.63 17.04 -10.64
N SER A 71 -23.07 15.88 -11.00
CA SER A 71 -21.65 15.74 -11.31
C SER A 71 -21.22 16.63 -12.48
N CYS A 72 -22.07 16.78 -13.50
CA CYS A 72 -21.85 17.72 -14.62
C CYS A 72 -21.80 19.19 -14.18
N ASP A 73 -22.60 19.56 -13.17
CA ASP A 73 -22.68 20.93 -12.66
C ASP A 73 -21.71 21.17 -11.48
N PHE A 74 -20.97 20.14 -11.03
CA PHE A 74 -20.26 20.18 -9.75
C PHE A 74 -19.16 21.24 -9.70
N ALA A 75 -18.49 21.54 -10.81
CA ALA A 75 -17.51 22.62 -10.86
C ALA A 75 -18.11 24.00 -10.50
N LEU A 76 -19.40 24.25 -10.83
CA LEU A 76 -20.10 25.47 -10.42
C LEU A 76 -20.43 25.44 -8.93
N ILE A 77 -20.85 24.28 -8.43
CA ILE A 77 -21.16 24.05 -7.01
C ILE A 77 -19.90 24.27 -6.17
N GLU A 78 -18.79 23.68 -6.56
CA GLU A 78 -17.48 23.78 -5.92
C GLU A 78 -16.99 25.23 -5.87
N GLN A 79 -17.01 25.94 -7.01
CA GLN A 79 -16.56 27.34 -7.05
C GLN A 79 -17.41 28.26 -6.18
N ASP A 80 -18.74 28.09 -6.20
CA ASP A 80 -19.63 28.89 -5.35
C ASP A 80 -19.42 28.54 -3.86
N PHE A 81 -19.28 27.26 -3.53
CA PHE A 81 -18.97 26.82 -2.17
C PHE A 81 -17.66 27.41 -1.65
N LEU A 82 -16.55 27.24 -2.38
CA LEU A 82 -15.25 27.77 -1.97
C LEU A 82 -15.27 29.29 -1.86
N LYS A 83 -15.98 29.99 -2.75
CA LYS A 83 -16.11 31.45 -2.67
C LYS A 83 -16.77 31.92 -1.36
N ASN A 84 -17.74 31.17 -0.85
CA ASN A 84 -18.49 31.54 0.36
C ASN A 84 -17.91 30.96 1.65
N CYS A 85 -17.21 29.82 1.57
CA CYS A 85 -16.83 29.02 2.74
C CYS A 85 -15.32 28.78 2.92
N ARG A 86 -14.44 29.27 2.02
CA ARG A 86 -12.99 28.97 2.07
C ARG A 86 -12.32 29.27 3.42
N SER A 87 -12.74 30.30 4.14
CA SER A 87 -12.17 30.64 5.44
C SER A 87 -12.55 29.70 6.59
N LYS A 88 -13.48 28.76 6.35
CA LYS A 88 -14.04 27.83 7.36
C LYS A 88 -13.75 26.37 7.05
N LEU A 89 -12.92 26.08 6.03
CA LEU A 89 -12.68 24.69 5.59
C LEU A 89 -12.11 23.83 6.73
N ASP A 90 -11.15 24.36 7.50
CA ASP A 90 -10.57 23.66 8.66
C ASP A 90 -11.65 23.29 9.71
N GLU A 91 -12.58 24.22 9.99
CA GLU A 91 -13.69 24.00 10.92
C GLU A 91 -14.63 22.91 10.41
N PHE A 92 -14.97 22.95 9.12
CA PHE A 92 -15.86 21.97 8.50
C PHE A 92 -15.20 20.59 8.41
N ARG A 93 -13.90 20.53 8.12
CA ARG A 93 -13.13 19.28 8.08
C ARG A 93 -13.16 18.56 9.43
N GLN A 94 -12.95 19.29 10.52
CA GLN A 94 -12.92 18.74 11.88
C GLN A 94 -14.30 18.30 12.43
N ALA A 95 -15.39 18.59 11.73
CA ALA A 95 -16.74 18.29 12.21
C ALA A 95 -17.09 16.80 12.16
N GLY A 96 -16.54 16.06 11.19
CA GLY A 96 -16.84 14.64 11.04
C GLY A 96 -16.18 14.02 9.82
N TRP A 97 -15.73 12.78 10.00
CA TRP A 97 -15.26 11.88 8.97
C TRP A 97 -16.25 10.71 8.90
N TYR A 98 -16.43 10.10 7.73
CA TYR A 98 -17.48 9.10 7.55
C TYR A 98 -17.01 7.85 6.83
N GLY A 99 -15.75 7.77 6.38
CA GLY A 99 -15.33 6.76 5.40
C GLY A 99 -15.53 7.26 3.97
N ASP A 100 -15.30 8.55 3.71
CA ASP A 100 -15.47 9.11 2.37
C ASP A 100 -14.56 8.41 1.33
N LYS A 101 -15.02 8.48 0.07
CA LYS A 101 -14.48 7.72 -1.05
C LYS A 101 -12.99 7.97 -1.26
N SER A 102 -12.18 6.93 -1.09
CA SER A 102 -10.75 6.96 -1.39
C SER A 102 -10.50 7.04 -2.90
N PHE A 103 -9.41 7.71 -3.29
CA PHE A 103 -8.86 7.68 -4.66
C PHE A 103 -8.42 6.26 -5.08
N ARG A 104 -8.28 5.32 -4.13
CA ARG A 104 -7.95 3.91 -4.38
C ARG A 104 -9.12 3.10 -4.92
N THR A 105 -10.33 3.44 -4.53
CA THR A 105 -11.56 2.71 -4.91
C THR A 105 -12.43 3.49 -5.89
N ASN A 106 -12.08 4.73 -6.21
CA ASN A 106 -12.89 5.63 -7.02
C ASN A 106 -12.05 6.45 -8.00
N LYS A 107 -12.70 6.96 -9.05
CA LYS A 107 -12.04 7.88 -10.00
C LYS A 107 -11.65 9.17 -9.27
N PRO A 108 -10.52 9.81 -9.62
CA PRO A 108 -10.06 11.03 -8.96
C PRO A 108 -11.11 12.14 -8.90
N ASN A 109 -11.87 12.34 -9.99
CA ASN A 109 -12.94 13.32 -10.02
C ASN A 109 -14.06 12.99 -9.03
N ASP A 110 -14.45 11.72 -8.90
CA ASP A 110 -15.52 11.31 -7.99
C ASP A 110 -15.07 11.46 -6.53
N ALA A 111 -13.82 11.11 -6.22
CA ALA A 111 -13.22 11.31 -4.90
C ALA A 111 -13.20 12.81 -4.51
N LEU A 112 -12.68 13.69 -5.38
CA LEU A 112 -12.69 15.14 -5.17
C LEU A 112 -14.10 15.69 -4.90
N GLN A 113 -15.07 15.31 -5.73
CA GLN A 113 -16.45 15.76 -5.56
C GLN A 113 -17.03 15.31 -4.21
N ASN A 114 -16.68 14.10 -3.74
CA ASN A 114 -17.07 13.61 -2.42
C ASN A 114 -16.39 14.37 -1.28
N CYS A 115 -15.10 14.70 -1.40
CA CYS A 115 -14.39 15.50 -0.38
C CYS A 115 -15.03 16.89 -0.22
N VAL A 116 -15.38 17.56 -1.34
CA VAL A 116 -16.07 18.85 -1.31
C VAL A 116 -17.48 18.71 -0.74
N LEU A 117 -18.23 17.67 -1.15
CA LEU A 117 -19.56 17.41 -0.60
C LEU A 117 -19.52 17.12 0.91
N ARG A 118 -18.50 16.41 1.40
CA ARG A 118 -18.26 16.17 2.83
C ARG A 118 -18.13 17.50 3.57
N LEU A 119 -17.36 18.44 3.03
CA LEU A 119 -17.20 19.78 3.63
C LEU A 119 -18.52 20.56 3.64
N ILE A 120 -19.32 20.51 2.57
CA ILE A 120 -20.66 21.11 2.51
C ILE A 120 -21.58 20.47 3.57
N TYR A 121 -21.59 19.15 3.66
CA TYR A 121 -22.39 18.39 4.62
C TYR A 121 -22.02 18.71 6.07
N ASN A 122 -20.73 18.77 6.36
CA ASN A 122 -20.22 19.12 7.68
C ASN A 122 -20.53 20.57 8.06
N GLY A 123 -20.35 21.52 7.13
CA GLY A 123 -20.78 22.90 7.34
C GLY A 123 -22.27 22.99 7.66
N ALA A 124 -23.11 22.23 6.95
CA ALA A 124 -24.54 22.16 7.21
C ALA A 124 -24.85 21.57 8.60
N LYS A 125 -24.15 20.50 9.02
CA LYS A 125 -24.29 19.91 10.37
C LYS A 125 -23.88 20.88 11.48
N LEU A 126 -22.87 21.71 11.25
CA LEU A 126 -22.45 22.76 12.17
C LEU A 126 -23.41 23.97 12.20
N GLY A 127 -24.41 23.99 11.31
CA GLY A 127 -25.39 25.06 11.23
C GLY A 127 -24.96 26.27 10.40
N ASP A 128 -23.95 26.13 9.54
CA ASP A 128 -23.57 27.20 8.60
C ASP A 128 -24.74 27.47 7.64
N GLU A 129 -25.21 28.72 7.63
CA GLU A 129 -26.41 29.13 6.88
C GLU A 129 -26.27 28.87 5.37
N TYR A 130 -25.09 29.14 4.81
CA TYR A 130 -24.85 28.94 3.39
C TYR A 130 -24.83 27.46 3.04
N CYS A 131 -24.11 26.63 3.80
CA CYS A 131 -24.06 25.19 3.57
C CYS A 131 -25.44 24.52 3.72
N LEU A 132 -26.23 24.95 4.71
CA LEU A 132 -27.61 24.48 4.90
C LEU A 132 -28.51 24.81 3.72
N GLU A 133 -28.43 26.03 3.17
CA GLU A 133 -29.25 26.41 2.02
C GLU A 133 -28.76 25.74 0.73
N LEU A 134 -27.44 25.60 0.56
CA LEU A 134 -26.84 24.91 -0.56
C LEU A 134 -27.30 23.44 -0.61
N ILE A 135 -27.16 22.68 0.48
CA ILE A 135 -27.52 21.26 0.48
C ILE A 135 -29.02 21.03 0.23
N LYS A 136 -29.89 21.90 0.76
CA LYS A 136 -31.34 21.90 0.49
C LYS A 136 -31.64 22.18 -0.98
N ASN A 137 -30.93 23.13 -1.58
CA ASN A 137 -31.09 23.48 -2.99
C ASN A 137 -30.64 22.32 -3.89
N LEU A 138 -29.46 21.74 -3.63
CA LEU A 138 -28.95 20.57 -4.36
C LEU A 138 -29.95 19.42 -4.30
N TYR A 139 -30.50 19.12 -3.12
CA TYR A 139 -31.52 18.10 -2.96
C TYR A 139 -32.80 18.39 -3.75
N LYS A 140 -33.29 19.64 -3.70
CA LYS A 140 -34.49 20.06 -4.44
C LYS A 140 -34.32 19.98 -5.96
N VAL A 141 -33.12 20.26 -6.48
CA VAL A 141 -32.82 20.29 -7.91
C VAL A 141 -32.58 18.89 -8.44
N TYR A 142 -31.66 18.15 -7.83
CA TYR A 142 -31.15 16.88 -8.38
C TYR A 142 -31.90 15.64 -7.84
N HIS A 143 -32.52 15.73 -6.66
CA HIS A 143 -33.36 14.68 -6.07
C HIS A 143 -34.85 15.09 -6.05
N LYS A 144 -35.29 15.81 -7.07
CA LYS A 144 -36.60 16.49 -7.12
C LYS A 144 -37.80 15.59 -6.79
N ARG A 145 -37.80 14.32 -7.20
CA ARG A 145 -38.89 13.37 -6.91
C ARG A 145 -38.95 13.04 -5.42
N GLU A 146 -37.81 12.67 -4.84
CA GLU A 146 -37.65 12.36 -3.42
C GLU A 146 -37.98 13.58 -2.56
N TYR A 147 -37.42 14.75 -2.88
CA TYR A 147 -37.71 16.02 -2.20
C TYR A 147 -39.20 16.35 -2.16
N ASN A 148 -39.92 16.18 -3.27
CA ASN A 148 -41.34 16.52 -3.33
C ASN A 148 -42.24 15.58 -2.51
N ARG A 149 -41.78 14.36 -2.24
CA ARG A 149 -42.43 13.41 -1.33
C ARG A 149 -42.05 13.74 0.12
N LEU A 150 -40.75 13.87 0.39
CA LEU A 150 -40.20 14.03 1.73
C LEU A 150 -40.63 15.34 2.41
N LYS A 151 -40.67 16.46 1.69
CA LYS A 151 -41.04 17.78 2.26
C LYS A 151 -42.47 17.88 2.82
N ARG A 152 -43.31 16.86 2.59
CA ARG A 152 -44.71 16.83 3.05
C ARG A 152 -44.85 16.30 4.47
N PHE A 153 -43.81 15.64 4.97
CA PHE A 153 -43.78 15.09 6.31
C PHE A 153 -43.39 16.18 7.31
N GLN A 154 -44.11 16.23 8.42
CA GLN A 154 -43.65 16.94 9.63
C GLN A 154 -42.87 15.99 10.54
N THR A 155 -43.34 14.74 10.60
CA THR A 155 -42.71 13.62 11.29
C THR A 155 -42.70 12.41 10.35
N ILE A 156 -41.65 11.60 10.36
CA ILE A 156 -41.52 10.40 9.53
C ILE A 156 -41.07 9.19 10.35
N ASN A 157 -41.66 8.03 10.08
CA ASN A 157 -41.35 6.77 10.77
C ASN A 157 -40.50 5.81 9.92
N SER A 158 -40.07 4.70 10.52
CA SER A 158 -39.21 3.74 9.86
C SER A 158 -39.81 3.11 8.60
N ASP A 159 -41.09 2.78 8.60
CA ASP A 159 -41.76 2.11 7.48
C ASP A 159 -41.87 3.06 6.28
N GLU A 160 -42.11 4.33 6.55
CA GLU A 160 -42.11 5.39 5.54
C GLU A 160 -40.71 5.61 4.95
N ILE A 161 -39.65 5.57 5.78
CA ILE A 161 -38.27 5.69 5.29
C ILE A 161 -37.90 4.49 4.40
N LEU A 162 -38.20 3.27 4.86
CA LEU A 162 -37.91 2.05 4.09
C LEU A 162 -38.69 2.03 2.78
N SER A 163 -39.99 2.36 2.81
CA SER A 163 -40.83 2.43 1.60
C SER A 163 -40.34 3.49 0.61
N LEU A 164 -39.93 4.67 1.08
CA LEU A 164 -39.33 5.69 0.21
C LEU A 164 -37.98 5.24 -0.37
N SER A 165 -37.27 4.34 0.32
CA SER A 165 -35.97 3.83 -0.10
C SER A 165 -36.05 2.69 -1.11
N GLU A 166 -37.10 1.86 -1.04
CA GLU A 166 -37.38 0.80 -2.02
C GLU A 166 -37.81 1.34 -3.39
N ASP A 167 -38.35 2.57 -3.43
CA ASP A 167 -38.76 3.26 -4.66
C ASP A 167 -37.59 3.82 -5.49
N ASP A 168 -36.34 3.66 -5.04
CA ASP A 168 -35.14 4.11 -5.75
C ASP A 168 -34.76 3.12 -6.87
N ILE A 169 -34.56 3.67 -8.08
CA ILE A 169 -34.21 2.92 -9.29
C ILE A 169 -32.87 2.17 -9.12
N SER A 170 -32.01 2.61 -8.19
CA SER A 170 -30.72 1.99 -7.89
C SER A 170 -30.81 0.72 -7.03
N GLY A 171 -31.92 0.48 -6.31
CA GLY A 171 -32.10 -0.69 -5.43
C GLY A 171 -31.20 -0.72 -4.17
N ASN A 172 -30.41 0.32 -3.90
CA ASN A 172 -29.53 0.37 -2.73
C ASN A 172 -30.22 1.04 -1.53
N LEU A 173 -30.92 0.22 -0.74
CA LEU A 173 -31.61 0.63 0.49
C LEU A 173 -30.73 1.46 1.44
N TYR A 174 -29.47 1.09 1.66
CA TYR A 174 -28.59 1.79 2.62
C TYR A 174 -28.32 3.22 2.17
N ALA A 175 -27.96 3.37 0.90
CA ALA A 175 -27.64 4.67 0.30
C ALA A 175 -28.85 5.62 0.36
N THR A 176 -30.03 5.13 -0.05
CA THR A 176 -31.25 5.96 -0.06
C THR A 176 -31.74 6.27 1.35
N ALA A 177 -31.71 5.31 2.27
CA ALA A 177 -32.06 5.54 3.67
C ALA A 177 -31.12 6.56 4.33
N GLY A 178 -29.81 6.46 4.12
CA GLY A 178 -28.82 7.43 4.62
C GLY A 178 -29.08 8.84 4.08
N ARG A 179 -29.44 8.95 2.79
CA ARG A 179 -29.81 10.22 2.16
C ARG A 179 -31.09 10.82 2.76
N ILE A 180 -32.16 10.03 2.86
CA ILE A 180 -33.45 10.47 3.41
C ILE A 180 -33.28 10.93 4.87
N VAL A 181 -32.65 10.11 5.70
CA VAL A 181 -32.44 10.41 7.13
C VAL A 181 -31.61 11.68 7.31
N SER A 182 -30.55 11.86 6.50
CA SER A 182 -29.78 13.11 6.49
C SER A 182 -30.64 14.32 6.11
N MET A 183 -31.44 14.21 5.05
CA MET A 183 -32.25 15.33 4.60
C MET A 183 -33.40 15.67 5.54
N CYS A 184 -33.93 14.71 6.29
CA CYS A 184 -34.91 14.99 7.36
C CYS A 184 -34.33 15.99 8.38
N GLN A 185 -33.07 15.79 8.79
CA GLN A 185 -32.40 16.69 9.73
C GLN A 185 -32.32 18.12 9.19
N PHE A 186 -31.89 18.28 7.94
CA PHE A 186 -31.74 19.61 7.34
C PHE A 186 -33.08 20.28 7.02
N LEU A 187 -34.11 19.51 6.68
CA LEU A 187 -35.45 20.02 6.37
C LEU A 187 -36.32 20.28 7.61
N GLY A 188 -35.85 19.92 8.80
CA GLY A 188 -36.61 20.05 10.05
C GLY A 188 -37.76 19.06 10.16
N ILE A 189 -37.60 17.86 9.59
CA ILE A 189 -38.56 16.76 9.68
C ILE A 189 -38.18 15.90 10.89
N GLU A 190 -39.10 15.73 11.83
CA GLU A 190 -38.85 14.94 13.04
C GLU A 190 -38.84 13.43 12.72
N LEU A 191 -37.88 12.70 13.26
CA LEU A 191 -37.85 11.25 13.17
C LEU A 191 -38.64 10.65 14.33
N HIS A 192 -39.58 9.76 14.02
CA HIS A 192 -40.30 9.02 15.04
C HIS A 192 -39.35 8.10 15.83
N GLU A 193 -39.67 7.82 17.09
CA GLU A 193 -38.81 7.02 17.99
C GLU A 193 -38.53 5.59 17.51
N ASN A 194 -39.34 5.07 16.58
CA ASN A 194 -39.10 3.75 15.96
C ASN A 194 -38.07 3.77 14.83
N SER A 195 -37.55 4.94 14.44
CA SER A 195 -36.53 5.08 13.40
C SER A 195 -35.11 4.89 13.95
N SER A 196 -34.92 4.72 15.28
CA SER A 196 -33.60 4.58 15.91
C SER A 196 -32.78 3.41 15.35
N PHE A 197 -33.43 2.30 14.98
CA PHE A 197 -32.75 1.13 14.44
C PHE A 197 -32.10 1.40 13.07
N ILE A 198 -32.59 2.37 12.29
CA ILE A 198 -32.05 2.72 10.97
C ILE A 198 -30.61 3.20 11.12
N TYR A 199 -30.30 3.97 12.17
CA TYR A 199 -28.93 4.38 12.44
C TYR A 199 -28.00 3.19 12.65
N LYS A 200 -28.45 2.19 13.44
CA LYS A 200 -27.68 0.97 13.68
C LYS A 200 -27.49 0.15 12.41
N LEU A 201 -28.54 0.00 11.61
CA LEU A 201 -28.49 -0.66 10.31
C LEU A 201 -27.43 -0.01 9.41
N LEU A 202 -27.45 1.31 9.27
CA LEU A 202 -26.50 2.04 8.44
C LEU A 202 -25.07 2.03 9.00
N ASN A 203 -24.87 1.96 10.32
CA ASN A 203 -23.54 1.83 10.90
C ASN A 203 -22.94 0.44 10.62
N ASN A 204 -23.72 -0.63 10.78
CA ASN A 204 -23.27 -1.99 10.47
C ASN A 204 -22.84 -2.10 8.99
N GLY A 205 -23.66 -1.61 8.07
CA GLY A 205 -23.32 -1.65 6.64
C GLY A 205 -22.08 -0.81 6.30
N ARG A 206 -21.83 0.29 7.02
CA ARG A 206 -20.58 1.07 6.90
C ARG A 206 -19.37 0.24 7.35
N GLU A 207 -19.47 -0.44 8.49
CA GLU A 207 -18.37 -1.26 9.02
C GLU A 207 -18.01 -2.40 8.07
N GLU A 208 -19.01 -3.07 7.50
CA GLU A 208 -18.82 -4.09 6.46
C GLU A 208 -18.13 -3.51 5.22
N PHE A 209 -18.61 -2.38 4.70
CA PHE A 209 -18.01 -1.73 3.54
C PHE A 209 -16.56 -1.33 3.78
N LEU A 210 -16.24 -0.76 4.95
CA LEU A 210 -14.87 -0.35 5.27
C LEU A 210 -13.94 -1.56 5.43
N ALA A 211 -14.44 -2.69 5.95
CA ALA A 211 -13.68 -3.92 6.03
C ALA A 211 -13.39 -4.51 4.64
N GLU A 212 -14.37 -4.48 3.73
CA GLU A 212 -14.18 -4.90 2.33
C GLU A 212 -13.20 -3.98 1.59
N GLU A 213 -13.31 -2.66 1.75
CA GLU A 213 -12.36 -1.70 1.15
C GLU A 213 -10.93 -1.94 1.67
N ASP A 214 -10.77 -2.24 2.96
CA ASP A 214 -9.46 -2.54 3.54
C ASP A 214 -8.84 -3.82 2.95
N GLU A 215 -9.64 -4.86 2.69
CA GLU A 215 -9.19 -6.11 2.07
C GLU A 215 -8.87 -5.92 0.57
N ASP A 216 -9.71 -5.20 -0.16
CA ASP A 216 -9.55 -4.96 -1.61
C ASP A 216 -8.35 -4.07 -1.94
N THR A 217 -7.91 -3.24 -0.99
CA THR A 217 -6.82 -2.27 -1.18
C THR A 217 -5.51 -2.66 -0.48
N ASP A 218 -5.44 -3.88 0.08
CA ASP A 218 -4.20 -4.39 0.65
C ASP A 218 -3.13 -4.57 -0.43
N PHE A 219 -1.89 -4.19 -0.09
CA PHE A 219 -0.76 -4.33 -1.00
C PHE A 219 -0.44 -5.81 -1.23
N GLU A 220 -0.17 -6.15 -2.49
CA GLU A 220 0.36 -7.47 -2.83
C GLU A 220 1.86 -7.51 -2.51
N TYR A 221 2.24 -8.18 -1.43
CA TYR A 221 3.64 -8.33 -1.03
C TYR A 221 4.29 -9.51 -1.76
N PHE A 222 5.56 -9.34 -2.14
CA PHE A 222 6.37 -10.45 -2.63
C PHE A 222 6.92 -11.25 -1.45
N ASP A 223 6.97 -12.58 -1.61
CA ASP A 223 7.79 -13.41 -0.75
C ASP A 223 9.28 -13.04 -0.94
N ASP A 224 10.01 -12.87 0.17
CA ASP A 224 11.42 -12.45 0.17
C ASP A 224 12.32 -13.40 -0.64
N GLU A 225 12.08 -14.71 -0.58
CA GLU A 225 12.84 -15.70 -1.35
C GLU A 225 12.53 -15.56 -2.84
N LEU A 226 11.25 -15.40 -3.19
CA LEU A 226 10.83 -15.16 -4.58
C LEU A 226 11.48 -13.90 -5.16
N PHE A 227 11.49 -12.80 -4.41
CA PHE A 227 12.08 -11.55 -4.87
C PHE A 227 13.59 -11.70 -5.11
N ASN A 228 14.30 -12.39 -4.21
CA ASN A 228 15.72 -12.68 -4.35
C ASN A 228 16.00 -13.57 -5.58
N ASP A 229 15.22 -14.63 -5.80
CA ASP A 229 15.33 -15.51 -6.96
C ASP A 229 15.13 -14.74 -8.28
N CYS A 230 14.11 -13.87 -8.32
CA CYS A 230 13.85 -13.00 -9.47
C CYS A 230 15.01 -12.02 -9.69
N SER A 231 15.55 -11.46 -8.61
CA SER A 231 16.72 -10.59 -8.63
C SER A 231 17.91 -11.28 -9.29
N ASP A 232 18.26 -12.48 -8.82
CA ASP A 232 19.36 -13.27 -9.37
C ASP A 232 19.14 -13.63 -10.83
N LYS A 233 17.90 -13.98 -11.19
CA LYS A 233 17.58 -14.32 -12.58
C LYS A 233 17.76 -13.16 -13.54
N VAL A 234 17.28 -11.97 -13.17
CA VAL A 234 17.46 -10.75 -13.98
C VAL A 234 18.94 -10.40 -14.11
N ASN A 235 19.72 -10.55 -13.03
CA ASN A 235 21.16 -10.29 -13.06
C ASN A 235 21.90 -11.26 -13.97
N GLU A 236 21.53 -12.54 -13.94
CA GLU A 236 22.08 -13.55 -14.82
C GLU A 236 21.90 -13.14 -16.29
N TRP A 237 20.68 -12.78 -16.71
CA TRP A 237 20.41 -12.34 -18.07
C TRP A 237 21.23 -11.10 -18.46
N LEU A 238 21.27 -10.08 -17.59
CA LEU A 238 22.03 -8.85 -17.83
C LEU A 238 23.55 -9.12 -17.93
N ASN A 239 24.08 -9.99 -17.07
CA ASN A 239 25.48 -10.38 -17.05
C ASN A 239 25.87 -11.21 -18.27
N GLU A 240 25.02 -12.13 -18.73
CA GLU A 240 25.26 -12.88 -19.96
C GLU A 240 25.33 -11.96 -21.18
N LEU A 241 24.46 -10.96 -21.25
CA LEU A 241 24.49 -9.96 -22.32
C LEU A 241 25.72 -9.04 -22.20
N ALA A 242 26.17 -8.73 -20.98
CA ALA A 242 27.40 -7.97 -20.74
C ALA A 242 28.64 -8.74 -21.18
N LYS A 243 28.75 -10.04 -20.87
CA LYS A 243 29.86 -10.91 -21.32
C LYS A 243 29.97 -10.98 -22.85
N LYS A 244 28.85 -10.86 -23.55
CA LYS A 244 28.79 -10.81 -25.02
C LYS A 244 29.15 -9.43 -25.61
N ASN A 245 29.55 -8.46 -24.78
CA ASN A 245 29.82 -7.07 -25.17
C ASN A 245 28.67 -6.42 -25.97
N ILE A 246 27.43 -6.82 -25.67
CA ILE A 246 26.25 -6.28 -26.35
C ILE A 246 26.04 -4.83 -25.88
N PRO A 247 25.88 -3.84 -26.77
CA PRO A 247 25.57 -2.46 -26.40
C PRO A 247 24.29 -2.37 -25.56
N HIS A 248 24.24 -1.48 -24.57
CA HIS A 248 23.10 -1.35 -23.63
C HIS A 248 21.74 -1.29 -24.35
N ARG A 249 21.60 -0.44 -25.37
CA ARG A 249 20.37 -0.31 -26.17
C ARG A 249 19.89 -1.63 -26.79
N LYS A 250 20.81 -2.54 -27.15
CA LYS A 250 20.46 -3.87 -27.67
C LYS A 250 20.10 -4.86 -26.56
N LYS A 251 20.59 -4.67 -25.33
CA LYS A 251 20.23 -5.51 -24.17
C LYS A 251 18.77 -5.33 -23.79
N ILE A 252 18.27 -4.10 -23.87
CA ILE A 252 16.91 -3.70 -23.50
C ILE A 252 16.04 -3.41 -24.73
N LYS A 253 16.34 -4.07 -25.85
CA LYS A 253 15.71 -3.77 -27.16
C LYS A 253 14.19 -3.84 -27.09
N LYS A 254 13.65 -4.90 -26.48
CA LYS A 254 12.20 -5.14 -26.44
C LYS A 254 11.49 -4.12 -25.55
N TYR A 255 12.15 -3.71 -24.46
CA TYR A 255 11.67 -2.63 -23.60
C TYR A 255 11.56 -1.32 -24.39
N LEU A 256 12.63 -0.94 -25.12
CA LEU A 256 12.63 0.29 -25.91
C LEU A 256 11.61 0.29 -27.06
N GLU A 257 11.46 -0.83 -27.77
CA GLU A 257 10.45 -0.94 -28.84
C GLU A 257 9.02 -0.77 -28.31
N THR A 258 8.77 -1.27 -27.09
CA THR A 258 7.47 -1.14 -26.43
C THR A 258 7.27 0.28 -25.90
N SER A 259 8.30 0.87 -25.32
CA SER A 259 8.31 2.26 -24.86
C SER A 259 8.08 3.25 -26.02
N ASP A 260 8.72 3.05 -27.18
CA ASP A 260 8.49 3.86 -28.39
C ASP A 260 7.01 3.81 -28.82
N PHE A 261 6.39 2.61 -28.79
CA PHE A 261 4.97 2.46 -29.11
C PHE A 261 4.06 3.15 -28.09
N ILE A 262 4.34 2.98 -26.79
CA ILE A 262 3.61 3.67 -25.71
C ILE A 262 3.73 5.18 -25.89
N GLY A 263 4.90 5.70 -26.20
CA GLY A 263 5.11 7.12 -26.47
C GLY A 263 4.29 7.60 -27.67
N MET A 264 4.10 6.78 -28.71
CA MET A 264 3.18 7.10 -29.81
C MET A 264 1.72 7.14 -29.33
N CYS A 265 1.31 6.21 -28.47
CA CYS A 265 -0.01 6.22 -27.85
C CYS A 265 -0.22 7.47 -26.98
N MET A 266 0.80 7.90 -26.21
CA MET A 266 0.73 9.14 -25.41
C MET A 266 0.54 10.36 -26.31
N ARG A 267 1.31 10.47 -27.40
CA ARG A 267 1.13 11.53 -28.40
C ARG A 267 -0.26 11.53 -29.03
N GLN A 268 -0.82 10.34 -29.30
CA GLN A 268 -2.19 10.22 -29.82
C GLN A 268 -3.22 10.83 -28.86
N HIS A 269 -2.98 10.80 -27.55
CA HIS A 269 -3.83 11.39 -26.53
C HIS A 269 -3.41 12.82 -26.12
N GLY A 270 -2.44 13.43 -26.82
CA GLY A 270 -2.00 14.81 -26.59
C GLY A 270 -0.91 14.98 -25.52
N TYR A 271 -0.32 13.89 -25.04
CA TYR A 271 0.77 13.90 -24.06
C TYR A 271 2.14 13.80 -24.73
N VAL A 272 3.20 14.18 -24.00
CA VAL A 272 4.60 13.96 -24.40
C VAL A 272 4.92 12.46 -24.41
N GLU A 273 5.91 12.05 -25.21
CA GLU A 273 6.21 10.63 -25.45
C GLU A 273 6.64 9.90 -24.16
N ASP A 274 7.31 10.61 -23.27
CA ASP A 274 7.86 10.15 -22.00
C ASP A 274 6.95 10.43 -20.80
N TYR A 275 5.68 10.78 -21.02
CA TYR A 275 4.74 11.12 -19.95
C TYR A 275 4.66 10.07 -18.82
N PRO A 276 4.62 8.74 -19.09
CA PRO A 276 4.66 7.74 -18.03
C PRO A 276 5.88 7.87 -17.12
N ASN A 277 7.06 8.20 -17.67
CA ASN A 277 8.27 8.37 -16.88
C ASN A 277 8.24 9.63 -16.02
N LEU A 278 7.54 10.68 -16.48
CA LEU A 278 7.33 11.90 -15.70
C LEU A 278 6.39 11.68 -14.52
N CYS A 279 5.54 10.65 -14.60
CA CYS A 279 4.55 10.30 -13.60
C CYS A 279 5.02 9.23 -12.60
N LEU A 280 6.14 8.56 -12.86
CA LEU A 280 6.71 7.56 -11.96
C LEU A 280 7.46 8.27 -10.82
N GLU A 281 6.91 8.22 -9.61
CA GLU A 281 7.55 8.78 -8.41
C GLU A 281 8.63 7.83 -7.87
N ASN A 282 8.39 6.51 -7.93
CA ASN A 282 9.31 5.49 -7.42
C ASN A 282 10.13 4.78 -8.53
N ASP A 283 10.86 5.55 -9.35
CA ASP A 283 11.81 4.99 -10.32
C ASP A 283 13.17 4.65 -9.69
N MET A 284 13.31 3.39 -9.25
CA MET A 284 14.58 2.82 -8.80
C MET A 284 15.49 2.33 -9.95
N GLY A 285 15.15 2.68 -11.18
CA GLY A 285 15.87 2.32 -12.38
C GLY A 285 15.41 0.98 -12.98
N LEU A 286 15.58 0.88 -14.29
CA LEU A 286 15.06 -0.21 -15.12
C LEU A 286 15.42 -1.63 -14.64
N ARG A 287 16.60 -1.83 -14.04
CA ARG A 287 16.97 -3.14 -13.47
C ARG A 287 16.02 -3.55 -12.35
N MET A 288 15.69 -2.64 -11.45
CA MET A 288 14.78 -2.91 -10.34
C MET A 288 13.36 -3.13 -10.84
N GLN A 289 12.93 -2.31 -11.82
CA GLN A 289 11.60 -2.48 -12.43
C GLN A 289 11.45 -3.85 -13.09
N MET A 290 12.49 -4.36 -13.76
CA MET A 290 12.48 -5.73 -14.31
C MET A 290 12.37 -6.81 -13.24
N ILE A 291 12.99 -6.61 -12.07
CA ILE A 291 12.92 -7.57 -10.94
C ILE A 291 11.51 -7.60 -10.38
N ARG A 292 10.94 -6.44 -10.06
CA ARG A 292 9.54 -6.29 -9.61
C ARG A 292 8.55 -6.89 -10.61
N THR A 293 8.77 -6.61 -11.90
CA THR A 293 7.96 -7.18 -12.98
C THR A 293 8.03 -8.71 -12.95
N LEU A 294 9.22 -9.30 -12.85
CA LEU A 294 9.37 -10.75 -12.83
C LEU A 294 8.75 -11.38 -11.59
N ALA A 295 8.91 -10.76 -10.42
CA ALA A 295 8.28 -11.20 -9.18
C ALA A 295 6.75 -11.19 -9.29
N MET A 296 6.17 -10.12 -9.85
CA MET A 296 4.73 -10.02 -10.11
C MET A 296 4.25 -11.07 -11.11
N LEU A 297 5.00 -11.29 -12.19
CA LEU A 297 4.68 -12.30 -13.20
C LEU A 297 4.72 -13.73 -12.62
N LYS A 298 5.68 -14.03 -11.75
CA LYS A 298 5.78 -15.31 -11.04
C LYS A 298 4.72 -15.48 -9.95
N THR A 299 4.25 -14.39 -9.35
CA THR A 299 3.09 -14.43 -8.44
C THR A 299 1.81 -14.73 -9.22
N TRP A 300 1.60 -14.07 -10.35
CA TRP A 300 0.43 -14.29 -11.23
C TRP A 300 0.43 -15.67 -11.89
N LYS A 301 1.58 -16.14 -12.37
CA LYS A 301 1.75 -17.44 -13.05
C LYS A 301 3.00 -18.17 -12.55
N PRO A 302 2.93 -18.84 -11.38
CA PRO A 302 4.09 -19.48 -10.76
C PRO A 302 4.78 -20.51 -11.66
N ASP A 303 3.99 -21.31 -12.36
CA ASP A 303 4.49 -22.43 -13.18
C ASP A 303 5.04 -21.98 -14.55
N LYS A 304 4.86 -20.71 -14.94
CA LYS A 304 5.34 -20.23 -16.24
C LYS A 304 6.79 -19.76 -16.12
N ASP A 305 7.63 -20.26 -17.02
CA ASP A 305 8.96 -19.69 -17.22
C ASP A 305 8.90 -18.53 -18.21
N PHE A 306 9.18 -17.34 -17.70
CA PHE A 306 9.21 -16.11 -18.47
C PHE A 306 10.59 -15.89 -19.07
N THR A 307 10.60 -15.52 -20.35
CA THR A 307 11.82 -15.10 -21.06
C THR A 307 12.20 -13.67 -20.71
N PHE A 308 13.47 -13.29 -20.90
CA PHE A 308 13.91 -11.92 -20.65
C PHE A 308 13.23 -10.89 -21.56
N GLU A 309 12.88 -11.26 -22.80
CA GLU A 309 12.11 -10.38 -23.69
C GLU A 309 10.67 -10.17 -23.22
N GLU A 310 10.03 -11.20 -22.66
CA GLU A 310 8.71 -11.05 -22.02
C GLU A 310 8.79 -10.14 -20.81
N VAL A 311 9.79 -10.32 -19.93
CA VAL A 311 9.99 -9.43 -18.77
C VAL A 311 10.15 -7.98 -19.24
N GLN A 312 11.00 -7.71 -20.24
CA GLN A 312 11.15 -6.37 -20.81
C GLN A 312 9.85 -5.75 -21.32
N PHE A 313 8.99 -6.55 -21.97
CA PHE A 313 7.69 -6.09 -22.44
C PHE A 313 6.74 -5.78 -21.28
N TYR A 314 6.62 -6.70 -20.33
CA TYR A 314 5.74 -6.53 -19.17
C TYR A 314 6.22 -5.42 -18.23
N THR A 315 7.52 -5.09 -18.20
CA THR A 315 8.04 -3.97 -17.41
C THR A 315 7.43 -2.65 -17.85
N ASN A 316 7.20 -2.45 -19.15
CA ASN A 316 6.49 -1.25 -19.61
C ASN A 316 5.03 -1.22 -19.13
N ILE A 317 4.36 -2.37 -19.03
CA ILE A 317 2.98 -2.44 -18.52
C ILE A 317 2.96 -2.16 -17.03
N TYR A 318 3.89 -2.76 -16.28
CA TYR A 318 4.07 -2.53 -14.85
C TYR A 318 4.33 -1.04 -14.56
N GLU A 319 5.26 -0.42 -15.29
CA GLU A 319 5.56 1.01 -15.18
C GLU A 319 4.36 1.90 -15.54
N LEU A 320 3.56 1.53 -16.56
CA LEU A 320 2.32 2.26 -16.88
C LEU A 320 1.28 2.16 -15.75
N SER A 321 1.15 0.99 -15.12
CA SER A 321 0.27 0.81 -13.96
C SER A 321 0.74 1.62 -12.76
N ALA A 322 2.04 1.61 -12.47
CA ALA A 322 2.63 2.41 -11.40
C ALA A 322 2.47 3.91 -11.65
N ALA A 323 2.74 4.39 -12.86
CA ALA A 323 2.54 5.79 -13.25
C ALA A 323 1.07 6.24 -13.08
N LEU A 324 0.12 5.34 -13.36
CA LEU A 324 -1.31 5.64 -13.17
C LEU A 324 -1.68 5.79 -11.70
N THR A 325 -1.17 4.91 -10.84
CA THR A 325 -1.43 4.97 -9.40
C THR A 325 -0.70 6.14 -8.73
N ASP A 326 0.54 6.42 -9.14
CA ASP A 326 1.33 7.55 -8.62
C ASP A 326 0.64 8.89 -8.92
N VAL A 327 0.06 9.05 -10.12
CA VAL A 327 -0.73 10.25 -10.46
C VAL A 327 -1.99 10.37 -9.61
N ALA A 328 -2.67 9.25 -9.33
CA ALA A 328 -3.87 9.26 -8.49
C ALA A 328 -3.54 9.65 -7.04
N ASP A 329 -2.48 9.07 -6.48
CA ASP A 329 -2.01 9.38 -5.12
C ASP A 329 -1.51 10.83 -5.03
N CYS A 330 -0.73 11.30 -6.01
CA CYS A 330 -0.28 12.69 -6.09
C CYS A 330 -1.47 13.68 -6.11
N LEU A 331 -2.51 13.38 -6.91
CA LEU A 331 -3.72 14.20 -6.95
C LEU A 331 -4.46 14.21 -5.61
N ASP A 332 -4.51 13.09 -4.89
CA ASP A 332 -5.15 13.00 -3.56
C ASP A 332 -4.48 13.97 -2.57
N TYR A 333 -3.15 13.90 -2.45
CA TYR A 333 -2.38 14.80 -1.56
C TYR A 333 -2.57 16.28 -1.92
N GLU A 334 -2.37 16.63 -3.19
CA GLU A 334 -2.46 18.03 -3.64
C GLU A 334 -3.88 18.61 -3.47
N VAL A 335 -4.90 17.81 -3.77
CA VAL A 335 -6.31 18.19 -3.54
C VAL A 335 -6.57 18.38 -2.05
N GLY A 336 -6.14 17.43 -1.22
CA GLY A 336 -6.26 17.50 0.23
C GLY A 336 -5.72 18.82 0.77
N TYR A 337 -4.50 19.17 0.41
CA TYR A 337 -3.87 20.44 0.81
C TYR A 337 -4.66 21.68 0.35
N LEU A 338 -5.20 21.65 -0.88
CA LEU A 338 -6.01 22.76 -1.41
C LEU A 338 -7.33 22.95 -0.65
N ILE A 339 -7.92 21.87 -0.13
CA ILE A 339 -9.21 21.88 0.57
C ILE A 339 -9.08 21.90 2.11
N GLY A 340 -7.86 21.97 2.64
CA GLY A 340 -7.58 22.21 4.06
C GLY A 340 -7.12 20.99 4.88
N ASP A 341 -6.64 19.93 4.23
CA ASP A 341 -5.91 18.86 4.92
C ASP A 341 -4.56 19.37 5.44
N GLU A 342 -4.07 18.71 6.47
CA GLU A 342 -2.78 19.03 7.08
C GLU A 342 -1.65 18.55 6.17
N ILE A 343 -0.60 19.37 6.07
CA ILE A 343 0.62 19.00 5.35
C ILE A 343 1.36 17.96 6.17
N ASP A 344 1.88 16.94 5.49
CA ASP A 344 2.65 15.88 6.12
C ASP A 344 3.84 16.44 6.93
N GLU A 345 4.10 15.85 8.10
CA GLU A 345 5.13 16.36 9.01
C GLU A 345 6.54 16.29 8.39
N ILE A 346 6.77 15.32 7.49
CA ILE A 346 8.02 15.17 6.74
C ILE A 346 8.22 16.37 5.82
N ASP A 347 7.20 16.72 5.04
CA ASP A 347 7.23 17.86 4.12
C ASP A 347 7.46 19.17 4.87
N ILE A 348 6.84 19.34 6.04
CA ILE A 348 7.06 20.51 6.90
C ILE A 348 8.51 20.59 7.38
N LYS A 349 9.11 19.46 7.78
CA LYS A 349 10.50 19.40 8.28
C LYS A 349 11.50 19.73 7.18
N GLU A 350 11.22 19.33 5.94
CA GLU A 350 12.08 19.57 4.78
C GLU A 350 11.78 20.90 4.06
N ALA A 351 10.69 21.58 4.41
CA ALA A 351 10.26 22.81 3.78
C ALA A 351 11.30 23.95 3.91
N LEU A 352 11.73 24.46 2.75
CA LEU A 352 12.53 25.69 2.68
C LEU A 352 11.67 26.94 2.92
N PHE A 353 10.36 26.85 2.69
CA PHE A 353 9.43 27.97 2.86
C PHE A 353 8.94 28.07 4.30
N ASN A 354 9.24 29.19 4.96
CA ASN A 354 8.75 29.49 6.31
C ASN A 354 7.96 30.82 6.31
N PRO A 355 6.62 30.79 6.51
CA PRO A 355 5.79 32.00 6.52
C PRO A 355 6.22 33.04 7.55
N ALA A 356 6.81 32.64 8.68
CA ALA A 356 7.25 33.55 9.72
C ALA A 356 8.42 34.45 9.28
N ASN A 357 9.16 34.03 8.25
CA ASN A 357 10.22 34.83 7.65
C ASN A 357 9.67 35.92 6.72
N MET A 358 8.38 35.86 6.36
CA MET A 358 7.72 36.88 5.55
C MET A 358 7.16 37.98 6.46
N THR A 359 7.70 39.20 6.33
CA THR A 359 7.07 40.38 6.91
C THR A 359 5.93 40.84 6.01
N VAL A 360 4.70 40.46 6.34
CA VAL A 360 3.50 41.04 5.72
C VAL A 360 2.86 42.01 6.71
N ASN A 361 2.78 43.30 6.37
CA ASN A 361 2.08 44.32 7.15
C ASN A 361 0.56 44.12 7.06
N VAL A 362 0.06 43.06 7.69
CA VAL A 362 -1.38 42.81 7.82
C VAL A 362 -1.78 43.17 9.25
N ARG A 363 -2.76 44.08 9.39
CA ARG A 363 -3.48 44.30 10.64
C ARG A 363 -4.32 43.06 10.94
N ASN A 364 -3.70 42.03 11.52
CA ASN A 364 -4.43 40.88 11.99
C ASN A 364 -5.16 41.21 13.29
N ARG A 365 -6.48 41.05 13.28
CA ARG A 365 -7.27 40.83 14.48
C ARG A 365 -6.81 39.50 15.07
N LYS A 366 -6.36 39.53 16.32
CA LYS A 366 -6.02 38.32 17.08
C LYS A 366 -7.26 37.42 17.17
N PRO A 367 -7.17 36.13 16.79
CA PRO A 367 -8.13 35.15 17.28
C PRO A 367 -7.88 34.95 18.77
N GLU A 368 -8.93 35.11 19.59
CA GLU A 368 -8.90 34.72 20.99
C GLU A 368 -8.81 33.19 21.08
N LYS A 369 -7.62 32.66 21.38
CA LYS A 369 -7.52 31.31 21.93
C LYS A 369 -8.16 31.33 23.32
N LYS A 370 -9.33 30.69 23.46
CA LYS A 370 -9.82 30.31 24.79
C LYS A 370 -8.85 29.26 25.37
N PRO A 371 -8.39 29.42 26.62
CA PRO A 371 -7.59 28.40 27.27
C PRO A 371 -8.45 27.17 27.52
N VAL A 372 -7.99 26.01 27.05
CA VAL A 372 -8.49 24.71 27.53
C VAL A 372 -7.89 24.52 28.92
N THR A 373 -8.70 24.78 29.94
CA THR A 373 -8.36 24.49 31.33
C THR A 373 -8.49 23.00 31.58
N ASN A 374 -7.36 22.32 31.79
CA ASN A 374 -7.30 21.05 32.50
C ASN A 374 -7.58 21.31 33.98
N VAL A 375 -8.80 21.03 34.45
CA VAL A 375 -9.03 20.86 35.89
C VAL A 375 -10.04 19.75 36.13
N ALA A 376 -9.65 18.79 36.98
CA ALA A 376 -10.60 18.06 37.81
C ALA A 376 -10.64 18.77 39.18
N PRO A 377 -11.83 18.90 39.77
CA PRO A 377 -12.03 18.13 40.99
C PRO A 377 -13.39 17.44 41.02
N VAL A 378 -13.35 16.20 41.46
CA VAL A 378 -14.49 15.38 41.83
C VAL A 378 -15.29 16.08 42.92
N SER A 379 -16.58 16.30 42.67
CA SER A 379 -17.62 16.14 43.68
C SER A 379 -18.70 15.28 43.08
N LYS A 380 -19.05 14.15 43.72
CA LYS A 380 -20.27 13.40 43.40
C LYS A 380 -21.45 14.38 43.54
N GLY A 381 -21.95 14.86 42.42
CA GLY A 381 -23.09 15.77 42.30
C GLY A 381 -23.80 15.43 41.00
N ASP A 382 -25.13 15.41 41.06
CA ASP A 382 -26.03 14.86 40.05
C ASP A 382 -25.69 15.31 38.63
N VAL A 383 -25.03 14.43 37.87
CA VAL A 383 -24.74 14.60 36.45
C VAL A 383 -26.07 14.62 35.71
N THR A 384 -26.33 15.66 34.92
CA THR A 384 -27.58 15.77 34.16
C THR A 384 -27.51 14.95 32.88
N ALA A 385 -28.66 14.62 32.29
CA ALA A 385 -28.71 13.92 31.00
C ALA A 385 -28.00 14.69 29.88
N ASP A 386 -28.02 16.03 29.93
CA ASP A 386 -27.37 16.91 28.96
C ASP A 386 -25.83 16.83 29.07
N ASP A 387 -25.29 16.69 30.28
CA ASP A 387 -23.86 16.52 30.50
C ASP A 387 -23.36 15.20 29.91
N TYR A 388 -24.12 14.12 30.08
CA TYR A 388 -23.81 12.82 29.47
C TYR A 388 -23.91 12.85 27.94
N LEU A 389 -24.89 13.57 27.37
CA LEU A 389 -25.00 13.73 25.92
C LEU A 389 -23.82 14.51 25.34
N ALA A 390 -23.36 15.56 26.04
CA ALA A 390 -22.17 16.30 25.66
C ALA A 390 -20.91 15.44 25.73
N GLU A 391 -20.75 14.63 26.78
CA GLU A 391 -19.63 13.70 26.92
C GLU A 391 -19.64 12.63 25.82
N ILE A 392 -20.81 12.04 25.51
CA ILE A 392 -20.97 11.07 24.41
C ILE A 392 -20.61 11.71 23.06
N ALA A 393 -21.03 12.96 22.83
CA ALA A 393 -20.69 13.69 21.61
C ALA A 393 -19.17 13.93 21.49
N GLU A 394 -18.52 14.30 22.59
CA GLU A 394 -17.06 14.49 22.62
C GLU A 394 -16.31 13.16 22.43
N LEU A 395 -16.76 12.09 23.07
CA LEU A 395 -16.18 10.75 22.91
C LEU A 395 -16.32 10.25 21.47
N ARG A 396 -17.48 10.47 20.84
CA ARG A 396 -17.69 10.13 19.42
C ARG A 396 -16.83 10.95 18.49
N LYS A 397 -16.66 12.24 18.78
CA LYS A 397 -15.72 13.10 18.03
C LYS A 397 -14.29 12.53 18.11
N LYS A 398 -13.82 12.21 19.33
CA LYS A 398 -12.49 11.61 19.53
C LYS A 398 -12.36 10.25 18.86
N LEU A 399 -13.40 9.41 18.90
CA LEU A 399 -13.42 8.13 18.22
C LEU A 399 -13.28 8.33 16.71
N ASN A 400 -14.05 9.23 16.12
CA ASN A 400 -13.98 9.56 14.71
C ASN A 400 -12.61 10.14 14.29
N GLU A 401 -12.03 11.03 15.09
CA GLU A 401 -10.66 11.52 14.90
C GLU A 401 -9.65 10.36 14.91
N LYS A 402 -9.83 9.41 15.85
CA LYS A 402 -8.97 8.23 15.94
C LYS A 402 -9.19 7.22 14.81
N GLU A 403 -10.40 7.07 14.29
CA GLU A 403 -10.68 6.23 13.12
C GLU A 403 -10.00 6.81 11.87
N GLN A 404 -10.12 8.12 11.65
CA GLN A 404 -9.43 8.81 10.55
C GLN A 404 -7.91 8.68 10.68
N GLU A 405 -7.36 8.96 11.86
CA GLU A 405 -5.92 8.81 12.14
C GLU A 405 -5.48 7.35 11.96
N ASN A 406 -6.29 6.37 12.37
CA ASN A 406 -5.96 4.96 12.20
C ASN A 406 -5.95 4.56 10.72
N LYS A 407 -6.89 5.04 9.90
CA LYS A 407 -6.90 4.81 8.46
C LYS A 407 -5.64 5.39 7.82
N TYR A 408 -5.35 6.66 8.08
CA TYR A 408 -4.14 7.33 7.57
C TYR A 408 -2.85 6.62 8.03
N LEU A 409 -2.73 6.28 9.33
CA LEU A 409 -1.56 5.58 9.86
C LEU A 409 -1.39 4.18 9.24
N ARG A 410 -2.49 3.47 8.96
CA ARG A 410 -2.44 2.19 8.26
C ARG A 410 -1.98 2.35 6.83
N GLU A 411 -2.48 3.33 6.10
CA GLU A 411 -2.05 3.66 4.74
C GLU A 411 -0.55 4.00 4.71
N MET A 412 -0.11 4.89 5.61
CA MET A 412 1.30 5.24 5.74
C MET A 412 2.17 4.05 6.16
N TYR A 413 1.71 3.23 7.10
CA TYR A 413 2.44 2.03 7.52
C TYR A 413 2.52 1.00 6.40
N ARG A 414 1.45 0.78 5.64
CA ARG A 414 1.43 -0.11 4.46
C ARG A 414 2.49 0.35 3.44
N SER A 415 2.47 1.62 3.06
CA SER A 415 3.43 2.21 2.11
C SER A 415 4.87 2.19 2.63
N ALA A 416 5.08 2.59 3.89
CA ALA A 416 6.40 2.63 4.51
C ALA A 416 6.98 1.22 4.71
N LYS A 417 6.16 0.25 5.11
CA LYS A 417 6.56 -1.15 5.27
C LYS A 417 6.99 -1.75 3.92
N HIS A 418 6.17 -1.56 2.88
CA HIS A 418 6.51 -1.99 1.52
C HIS A 418 7.86 -1.40 1.08
N SER A 419 8.06 -0.09 1.25
CA SER A 419 9.33 0.57 0.89
C SER A 419 10.52 0.10 1.74
N SER A 420 10.31 -0.14 3.04
CA SER A 420 11.36 -0.57 3.97
C SER A 420 11.82 -1.99 3.69
N GLU A 421 10.90 -2.94 3.49
CA GLU A 421 11.22 -4.34 3.18
C GLU A 421 11.98 -4.44 1.85
N GLU A 422 11.54 -3.68 0.83
CA GLU A 422 12.27 -3.56 -0.43
C GLU A 422 13.69 -3.02 -0.21
N THR A 423 13.82 -1.90 0.50
CA THR A 423 15.12 -1.24 0.72
C THR A 423 16.07 -2.11 1.53
N GLU A 424 15.60 -2.77 2.59
CA GLU A 424 16.40 -3.69 3.40
C GLU A 424 16.91 -4.88 2.58
N GLY A 425 16.07 -5.45 1.70
CA GLY A 425 16.48 -6.49 0.76
C GLY A 425 17.62 -6.03 -0.15
N LEU A 426 17.50 -4.81 -0.70
CA LEU A 426 18.56 -4.20 -1.52
C LEU A 426 19.84 -3.97 -0.71
N VAL A 427 19.75 -3.42 0.50
CA VAL A 427 20.91 -3.12 1.36
C VAL A 427 21.69 -4.39 1.67
N LYS A 428 21.02 -5.47 2.12
CA LYS A 428 21.67 -6.76 2.42
C LYS A 428 22.42 -7.30 1.20
N LYS A 429 21.83 -7.16 0.02
CA LYS A 429 22.46 -7.59 -1.23
C LYS A 429 23.67 -6.73 -1.60
N TYR A 430 23.57 -5.41 -1.49
CA TYR A 430 24.68 -4.50 -1.76
C TYR A 430 25.83 -4.68 -0.77
N GLU A 431 25.55 -4.98 0.49
CA GLU A 431 26.57 -5.33 1.49
C GLU A 431 27.31 -6.62 1.08
N ALA A 432 26.58 -7.67 0.70
CA ALA A 432 27.18 -8.92 0.24
C ALA A 432 28.00 -8.77 -1.07
N GLU A 433 27.56 -7.93 -2.00
CA GLU A 433 28.33 -7.61 -3.22
C GLU A 433 29.55 -6.72 -2.92
N ARG A 434 29.44 -5.81 -1.94
CA ARG A 434 30.54 -4.91 -1.53
C ARG A 434 31.72 -5.69 -0.97
N ASP A 435 31.49 -6.70 -0.12
CA ASP A 435 32.58 -7.49 0.45
C ASP A 435 33.34 -8.27 -0.62
N GLU A 436 32.63 -8.82 -1.62
CA GLU A 436 33.28 -9.44 -2.78
C GLU A 436 34.06 -8.42 -3.61
N LEU A 437 33.50 -7.23 -3.86
CA LEU A 437 34.20 -6.17 -4.60
C LEU A 437 35.46 -5.69 -3.89
N ILE A 438 35.45 -5.62 -2.55
CA ILE A 438 36.64 -5.29 -1.76
C ILE A 438 37.70 -6.39 -1.94
N ALA A 439 37.33 -7.67 -1.77
CA ALA A 439 38.25 -8.79 -1.96
C ALA A 439 38.81 -8.88 -3.39
N LEU A 440 37.98 -8.61 -4.41
CA LEU A 440 38.40 -8.57 -5.81
C LEU A 440 39.30 -7.37 -6.11
N ARG A 441 39.03 -6.20 -5.50
CA ARG A 441 39.89 -5.01 -5.62
C ARG A 441 41.25 -5.26 -5.01
N GLU A 442 41.32 -5.85 -3.82
CA GLU A 442 42.58 -6.23 -3.18
C GLU A 442 43.35 -7.24 -4.02
N TYR A 443 42.65 -8.24 -4.57
CA TYR A 443 43.23 -9.21 -5.50
C TYR A 443 43.82 -8.55 -6.75
N ALA A 444 43.07 -7.65 -7.41
CA ALA A 444 43.53 -6.95 -8.60
C ALA A 444 44.73 -6.04 -8.30
N TYR A 445 44.68 -5.30 -7.19
CA TYR A 445 45.79 -4.47 -6.73
C TYR A 445 47.07 -5.29 -6.49
N ASN A 446 46.95 -6.41 -5.76
CA ASN A 446 48.07 -7.32 -5.50
C ASN A 446 48.57 -8.05 -6.76
N SER A 447 47.72 -8.23 -7.77
CA SER A 447 48.09 -8.86 -9.05
C SER A 447 48.81 -7.90 -10.00
N GLU A 448 48.49 -6.60 -9.96
CA GLU A 448 49.15 -5.57 -10.78
C GLU A 448 50.51 -5.13 -10.21
N HIS A 449 50.67 -5.19 -8.89
CA HIS A 449 51.95 -4.93 -8.20
C HIS A 449 52.75 -6.24 -8.14
N LYS A 450 53.46 -6.55 -9.23
CA LYS A 450 54.40 -7.67 -9.33
C LYS A 450 55.33 -7.75 -8.12
N ASP A 451 55.40 -8.95 -7.56
CA ASP A 451 56.39 -9.49 -6.61
C ASP A 451 57.42 -8.44 -6.13
N ASP A 452 57.18 -7.83 -4.96
CA ASP A 452 58.32 -7.43 -4.13
C ASP A 452 59.21 -8.68 -4.01
N ASP A 453 60.50 -8.56 -4.34
CA ASP A 453 61.45 -9.66 -4.21
C ASP A 453 61.28 -10.29 -2.82
N ILE A 454 60.59 -11.43 -2.77
CA ILE A 454 60.37 -12.14 -1.52
C ILE A 454 61.78 -12.53 -1.07
N GLU A 455 62.28 -11.89 -0.01
CA GLU A 455 63.54 -12.31 0.60
C GLU A 455 63.37 -13.78 0.98
N GLU A 456 63.94 -14.71 0.17
CA GLU A 456 63.76 -16.16 0.36
C GLU A 456 64.13 -16.61 1.78
N ALA A 457 64.97 -15.82 2.47
CA ALA A 457 65.34 -16.00 3.87
C ALA A 457 64.18 -15.88 4.88
N ARG A 458 63.09 -15.15 4.56
CA ARG A 458 61.93 -14.93 5.45
C ARG A 458 60.81 -15.95 5.28
N LEU A 459 60.78 -16.68 4.16
CA LEU A 459 59.74 -17.68 3.89
C LEU A 459 59.56 -18.72 5.02
N PRO A 460 60.63 -19.29 5.62
CA PRO A 460 60.47 -20.26 6.70
C PRO A 460 59.80 -19.70 7.97
N ASP A 461 59.96 -18.40 8.23
CA ASP A 461 59.31 -17.74 9.38
C ASP A 461 57.84 -17.45 9.08
N MET A 462 57.53 -17.04 7.85
CA MET A 462 56.15 -16.85 7.38
C MET A 462 55.38 -18.17 7.39
N GLU A 463 55.99 -19.26 6.91
CA GLU A 463 55.41 -20.61 6.97
C GLU A 463 55.05 -21.00 8.40
N LYS A 464 55.94 -20.79 9.36
CA LYS A 464 55.66 -21.11 10.78
C LYS A 464 54.51 -20.28 11.35
N ALA A 465 54.43 -18.99 10.99
CA ALA A 465 53.44 -18.07 11.54
C ALA A 465 52.00 -18.38 11.09
N ILE A 466 51.82 -19.00 9.92
CA ILE A 466 50.50 -19.37 9.41
C ILE A 466 50.17 -20.87 9.54
N ALA A 467 51.09 -21.67 10.09
CA ALA A 467 50.97 -23.13 10.12
C ALA A 467 49.81 -23.63 10.99
N ASP A 468 49.47 -22.92 12.06
CA ASP A 468 48.39 -23.25 13.00
C ASP A 468 47.02 -22.71 12.58
N LYS A 469 46.96 -21.91 11.51
CA LYS A 469 45.72 -21.32 10.99
C LYS A 469 44.90 -22.37 10.23
N LYS A 470 43.57 -22.29 10.38
CA LYS A 470 42.59 -23.16 9.75
C LYS A 470 42.17 -22.61 8.39
N ILE A 471 43.04 -22.77 7.39
CA ILE A 471 42.82 -22.25 6.05
C ILE A 471 42.15 -23.28 5.14
N VAL A 472 41.26 -22.81 4.27
CA VAL A 472 40.68 -23.59 3.18
C VAL A 472 41.12 -23.03 1.84
N ILE A 473 41.61 -23.89 0.94
CA ILE A 473 41.92 -23.53 -0.45
C ILE A 473 40.99 -24.30 -1.38
N ILE A 474 40.23 -23.57 -2.20
CA ILE A 474 39.26 -24.11 -3.15
C ILE A 474 39.74 -23.86 -4.57
N GLY A 475 39.86 -24.94 -5.35
CA GLY A 475 40.40 -24.90 -6.71
C GLY A 475 41.91 -25.08 -6.76
N GLY A 476 42.47 -24.99 -7.97
CA GLY A 476 43.88 -25.30 -8.23
C GLY A 476 44.11 -26.76 -8.64
N HIS A 477 45.20 -26.99 -9.37
CA HIS A 477 45.55 -28.33 -9.84
C HIS A 477 46.04 -29.21 -8.67
N VAL A 478 45.68 -30.50 -8.66
CA VAL A 478 46.00 -31.46 -7.56
C VAL A 478 47.48 -31.45 -7.19
N ASN A 479 48.38 -31.38 -8.18
CA ASN A 479 49.83 -31.31 -7.95
C ASN A 479 50.28 -30.05 -7.18
N TRP A 480 49.62 -28.92 -7.38
CA TRP A 480 49.93 -27.68 -6.67
C TRP A 480 49.39 -27.72 -5.23
N GLN A 481 48.14 -28.19 -5.06
CA GLN A 481 47.57 -28.45 -3.73
C GLN A 481 48.44 -29.40 -2.91
N ASN A 482 48.94 -30.49 -3.53
CA ASN A 482 49.83 -31.44 -2.86
C ASN A 482 51.17 -30.83 -2.41
N LYS A 483 51.65 -29.75 -3.04
CA LYS A 483 52.84 -29.04 -2.57
C LYS A 483 52.53 -28.21 -1.34
N LEU A 484 51.44 -27.46 -1.34
CA LEU A 484 50.99 -26.70 -0.16
C LEU A 484 50.63 -27.62 0.99
N LYS A 485 49.97 -28.75 0.73
CA LYS A 485 49.61 -29.74 1.75
C LYS A 485 50.82 -30.39 2.43
N LYS A 486 51.98 -30.42 1.77
CA LYS A 486 53.23 -30.88 2.42
C LYS A 486 53.77 -29.86 3.43
N LEU A 487 53.55 -28.58 3.19
CA LEU A 487 53.95 -27.49 4.10
C LEU A 487 52.91 -27.30 5.21
N PHE A 488 51.62 -27.41 4.86
CA PHE A 488 50.48 -27.17 5.73
C PHE A 488 49.52 -28.37 5.71
N PRO A 489 49.82 -29.44 6.47
CA PRO A 489 49.02 -30.66 6.46
C PRO A 489 47.61 -30.48 7.06
N GLU A 490 47.43 -29.51 7.95
CA GLU A 490 46.17 -29.21 8.64
C GLU A 490 45.22 -28.30 7.84
N TRP A 491 45.68 -27.74 6.72
CA TRP A 491 44.83 -26.96 5.82
C TRP A 491 43.90 -27.86 5.02
N LEU A 492 42.71 -27.34 4.73
CA LEU A 492 41.71 -28.04 3.92
C LEU A 492 41.87 -27.65 2.45
N PHE A 493 42.01 -28.64 1.58
CA PHE A 493 42.09 -28.43 0.13
C PHE A 493 40.88 -29.07 -0.55
N VAL A 494 40.13 -28.27 -1.30
CA VAL A 494 38.92 -28.71 -2.01
C VAL A 494 39.21 -28.75 -3.52
N ALA A 495 39.12 -29.96 -4.10
CA ALA A 495 39.32 -30.18 -5.53
C ALA A 495 38.15 -29.63 -6.37
N THR A 496 38.41 -29.37 -7.65
CA THR A 496 37.47 -28.72 -8.58
C THR A 496 36.21 -29.52 -8.90
N ASP A 497 36.24 -30.84 -8.67
CA ASP A 497 35.18 -31.82 -8.92
C ASP A 497 34.46 -32.29 -7.63
N ALA A 498 35.00 -31.97 -6.45
CA ALA A 498 34.47 -32.39 -5.16
C ALA A 498 33.20 -31.64 -4.71
N TYR A 499 32.74 -30.62 -5.44
CA TYR A 499 31.58 -29.79 -5.07
C TYR A 499 30.27 -30.59 -4.85
N LYS A 500 30.16 -31.80 -5.42
CA LYS A 500 29.01 -32.69 -5.29
C LYS A 500 28.92 -33.39 -3.93
N THR A 501 30.01 -33.47 -3.17
CA THR A 501 30.09 -34.22 -1.90
C THR A 501 30.38 -33.33 -0.68
N VAL A 502 30.50 -32.01 -0.87
CA VAL A 502 30.84 -31.06 0.20
C VAL A 502 29.59 -30.47 0.85
N ASN A 503 29.53 -30.56 2.20
CA ASN A 503 28.51 -30.00 3.07
C ASN A 503 28.99 -28.67 3.69
N SER A 504 28.06 -27.75 3.97
CA SER A 504 28.33 -26.41 4.51
C SER A 504 29.08 -26.40 5.84
N GLY A 505 28.98 -27.48 6.64
CA GLY A 505 29.74 -27.65 7.88
C GLY A 505 31.26 -27.83 7.70
N MET A 506 31.74 -28.11 6.47
CA MET A 506 33.18 -28.25 6.21
C MET A 506 33.95 -26.91 6.23
N LEU A 507 33.23 -25.80 6.11
CA LEU A 507 33.78 -24.44 6.10
C LEU A 507 33.55 -23.70 7.43
N GLU A 508 32.77 -24.29 8.35
CA GLU A 508 32.57 -23.73 9.69
C GLU A 508 33.87 -23.76 10.50
N ASP A 509 34.05 -22.77 11.38
CA ASP A 509 35.23 -22.59 12.23
C ASP A 509 36.58 -22.47 11.50
N LYS A 510 36.56 -21.99 10.25
CA LYS A 510 37.76 -21.71 9.44
C LYS A 510 38.13 -20.25 9.53
N ASP A 511 39.44 -19.99 9.58
CA ASP A 511 39.95 -18.63 9.74
C ASP A 511 39.84 -17.82 8.44
N LYS A 512 40.06 -18.48 7.30
CA LYS A 512 39.90 -17.85 5.98
C LYS A 512 39.73 -18.88 4.85
N VAL A 513 38.95 -18.54 3.83
CA VAL A 513 38.76 -19.33 2.61
C VAL A 513 39.40 -18.62 1.41
N TYR A 514 40.21 -19.34 0.64
CA TYR A 514 40.83 -18.81 -0.57
C TYR A 514 40.32 -19.51 -1.83
N PHE A 515 39.95 -18.72 -2.83
CA PHE A 515 39.58 -19.19 -4.15
C PHE A 515 40.74 -19.04 -5.13
N TYR A 516 41.19 -20.15 -5.71
CA TYR A 516 42.16 -20.10 -6.79
C TYR A 516 41.46 -19.84 -8.14
N THR A 517 41.68 -18.65 -8.71
CA THR A 517 40.85 -18.12 -9.80
C THR A 517 41.06 -18.82 -11.14
N ASP A 518 42.28 -19.29 -11.43
CA ASP A 518 42.63 -19.82 -12.76
C ASP A 518 42.22 -21.28 -12.97
N TYR A 519 41.85 -21.98 -11.89
CA TYR A 519 41.48 -23.39 -11.96
C TYR A 519 40.39 -23.75 -10.96
N ILE A 520 39.19 -23.19 -11.16
CA ILE A 520 37.95 -23.53 -10.45
C ILE A 520 36.77 -23.59 -11.44
N SER A 521 35.85 -24.54 -11.25
CA SER A 521 34.64 -24.60 -12.09
C SER A 521 33.62 -23.56 -11.64
N HIS A 522 32.92 -22.93 -12.59
CA HIS A 522 31.92 -21.89 -12.30
C HIS A 522 30.79 -22.37 -11.36
N ILE A 523 30.40 -23.64 -11.49
CA ILE A 523 29.39 -24.26 -10.62
C ILE A 523 29.91 -24.43 -9.19
N SER A 524 31.17 -24.88 -9.04
CA SER A 524 31.82 -25.00 -7.73
C SER A 524 32.01 -23.63 -7.07
N TYR A 525 32.47 -22.64 -7.84
CA TYR A 525 32.62 -21.26 -7.36
C TYR A 525 31.31 -20.69 -6.81
N LYS A 526 30.23 -20.71 -7.61
CA LYS A 526 28.91 -20.20 -7.20
C LYS A 526 28.43 -20.83 -5.90
N LYS A 527 28.60 -22.15 -5.74
CA LYS A 527 28.18 -22.86 -4.53
C LYS A 527 28.97 -22.43 -3.30
N PHE A 528 30.30 -22.35 -3.42
CA PHE A 528 31.17 -22.05 -2.28
C PHE A 528 31.15 -20.58 -1.86
N ILE A 529 31.09 -19.65 -2.82
CA ILE A 529 31.00 -18.22 -2.50
C ILE A 529 29.66 -17.90 -1.80
N ALA A 530 28.57 -18.59 -2.18
CA ALA A 530 27.28 -18.46 -1.49
C ALA A 530 27.38 -18.91 -0.02
N ILE A 531 27.96 -20.07 0.26
CA ILE A 531 28.14 -20.59 1.63
C ILE A 531 29.01 -19.65 2.48
N VAL A 532 30.10 -19.14 1.90
CA VAL A 532 31.03 -18.23 2.58
C VAL A 532 30.36 -16.91 2.94
N ARG A 533 29.52 -16.36 2.05
CA ARG A 533 28.69 -15.17 2.32
C ARG A 533 27.64 -15.43 3.39
N GLU A 534 26.87 -16.51 3.23
CA GLU A 534 25.79 -16.86 4.15
C GLU A 534 26.29 -17.02 5.60
N LYS A 535 27.51 -17.55 5.77
CA LYS A 535 28.12 -17.80 7.09
C LYS A 535 29.10 -16.73 7.55
N ASN A 536 29.23 -15.61 6.82
CA ASN A 536 30.19 -14.53 7.12
C ASN A 536 31.63 -15.04 7.36
N ILE A 537 32.09 -15.99 6.54
CA ILE A 537 33.45 -16.53 6.65
C ILE A 537 34.41 -15.61 5.88
N PRO A 538 35.53 -15.15 6.47
CA PRO A 538 36.51 -14.35 5.75
C PRO A 538 37.02 -15.07 4.51
N PHE A 539 37.15 -14.36 3.38
CA PHE A 539 37.64 -14.97 2.14
C PHE A 539 38.54 -14.05 1.31
N GLY A 540 39.22 -14.65 0.32
CA GLY A 540 40.07 -13.94 -0.62
C GLY A 540 40.38 -14.78 -1.87
N TYR A 541 41.17 -14.21 -2.78
CA TYR A 541 41.50 -14.83 -4.06
C TYR A 541 43.02 -15.04 -4.20
N ILE A 542 43.41 -16.16 -4.78
CA ILE A 542 44.81 -16.50 -5.10
C ILE A 542 44.94 -16.67 -6.60
N GLY A 543 45.92 -15.98 -7.19
CA GLY A 543 46.23 -16.06 -8.62
C GLY A 543 47.56 -16.74 -8.94
N SER A 544 48.47 -16.84 -7.96
CA SER A 544 49.80 -17.42 -8.17
C SER A 544 49.84 -18.93 -7.91
N ILE A 545 50.61 -19.65 -8.73
CA ILE A 545 50.99 -21.06 -8.48
C ILE A 545 52.35 -21.18 -7.80
N ASN A 546 53.07 -20.06 -7.61
CA ASN A 546 54.33 -20.04 -6.88
C ASN A 546 54.04 -20.17 -5.38
N ILE A 547 54.59 -21.22 -4.76
CA ILE A 547 54.35 -21.53 -3.35
C ILE A 547 54.83 -20.40 -2.43
N GLY A 548 55.98 -19.79 -2.72
CA GLY A 548 56.52 -18.68 -1.93
C GLY A 548 55.62 -17.45 -1.96
N SER A 549 55.14 -17.06 -3.16
CA SER A 549 54.20 -15.94 -3.32
C SER A 549 52.87 -16.22 -2.62
N VAL A 550 52.37 -17.46 -2.67
CA VAL A 550 51.13 -17.85 -1.98
C VAL A 550 51.28 -17.77 -0.46
N VAL A 551 52.38 -18.29 0.09
CA VAL A 551 52.68 -18.21 1.52
C VAL A 551 52.79 -16.76 1.97
N ALA A 552 53.50 -15.93 1.19
CA ALA A 552 53.67 -14.52 1.50
C ALA A 552 52.33 -13.75 1.49
N GLN A 553 51.47 -14.02 0.50
CA GLN A 553 50.14 -13.45 0.40
C GLN A 553 49.28 -13.85 1.62
N ILE A 554 49.18 -15.15 1.92
CA ILE A 554 48.35 -15.64 3.02
C ILE A 554 48.84 -15.11 4.38
N TYR A 555 50.15 -15.03 4.58
CA TYR A 555 50.73 -14.40 5.77
C TYR A 555 50.33 -12.92 5.89
N GLY A 556 50.50 -12.13 4.82
CA GLY A 556 50.15 -10.71 4.83
C GLY A 556 48.65 -10.44 5.02
N ASP A 557 47.81 -11.38 4.62
CA ASP A 557 46.35 -11.33 4.75
C ASP A 557 45.83 -11.68 6.15
N ILE A 558 46.56 -12.50 6.91
CA ILE A 558 46.13 -13.03 8.21
C ILE A 558 46.75 -12.27 9.38
N GLU A 559 47.98 -11.76 9.20
CA GLU A 559 48.73 -11.06 10.24
C GLU A 559 48.61 -9.51 10.13
N ARG A 560 47.69 -9.03 9.29
CA ARG A 560 47.15 -7.65 9.31
C ARG A 560 45.96 -7.58 10.26
#